data_AF-A0A0B1SMI0-F1
#
_entry.id   AF-A0A0B1SMI0-F1
#
_cell.length_a   1.000
_cell.length_b   1.000
_cell.length_c   1.000
_cell.angle_alpha   90.00
_cell.angle_beta   90.00
_cell.angle_gamma   90.00
#
_symmetry.space_group_name_H-M   'P 1'
#
loop_
_entity.id
_entity.type
_entity.pdbx_description
1 polymer ?
#
loop_
_entity_poly.entity_id
_entity_poly.type
_entity_poly.pdbx_seq_one_letter_code
_entity_poly.pdbx_strand_id
1 'polypeptide(L)'
;MRVFLAYRHGGRYFYTWIAVTIFAFNIELLAITVPDLNISWHAQGVLRFFGMRVPLYALFGFHQMFIYTSYVLVSSRLLFMVNFRMRLPWWAEGPGVGLSAMMLQLPFRILGTKMLWWTWHDTDPTIKERLGLHQPIGKCREMESIHTPAGSVLHREKYLCATKYDEAYFDFHCVPNGIPKQQDDGSGVLLPLEFYPICGTDFKNRAEYITVIW
;
A
#
# COMPACT_ATOMS: atom_id res chain seq x y z
N MET A 1 14.86 -11.80 21.93
CA MET A 1 15.52 -10.61 22.52
C MET A 1 14.55 -9.60 23.17
N ARG A 2 13.27 -9.46 22.74
CA ARG A 2 12.31 -8.48 23.32
C ARG A 2 11.59 -8.94 24.60
N VAL A 3 11.38 -10.25 24.79
CA VAL A 3 10.79 -10.82 26.01
C VAL A 3 11.60 -10.46 27.26
N PHE A 4 12.94 -10.50 27.15
CA PHE A 4 13.83 -10.12 28.25
C PHE A 4 13.74 -8.64 28.63
N LEU A 5 13.51 -7.75 27.65
CA LEU A 5 13.32 -6.32 27.92
C LEU A 5 11.97 -6.05 28.61
N ALA A 6 10.90 -6.75 28.18
CA ALA A 6 9.58 -6.67 28.79
C ALA A 6 9.59 -7.21 30.23
N TYR A 7 10.31 -8.30 30.48
CA TYR A 7 10.47 -8.89 31.82
C TYR A 7 11.23 -7.95 32.78
N ARG A 8 12.20 -7.18 32.28
CA ARG A 8 13.05 -6.30 33.10
C ARG A 8 12.42 -4.95 33.45
N HIS A 9 11.42 -4.47 32.71
CA HIS A 9 10.79 -3.14 32.91
C HIS A 9 9.40 -3.17 33.58
N GLY A 10 8.96 -4.33 34.06
CA GLY A 10 7.74 -4.49 34.88
C GLY A 10 6.57 -5.16 34.16
N GLY A 11 5.65 -5.73 34.94
CA GLY A 11 4.57 -6.60 34.43
C GLY A 11 3.66 -5.95 33.39
N ARG A 12 3.44 -4.63 33.45
CA ARG A 12 2.61 -3.89 32.49
C ARG A 12 3.06 -4.12 31.04
N TYR A 13 4.36 -4.03 30.76
CA TYR A 13 4.90 -4.22 29.41
C TYR A 13 4.79 -5.67 28.93
N PHE A 14 4.92 -6.62 29.85
CA PHE A 14 4.75 -8.04 29.55
C PHE A 14 3.29 -8.38 29.18
N TYR A 15 2.31 -7.87 29.94
CA TYR A 15 0.90 -8.03 29.60
C TYR A 15 0.55 -7.38 28.26
N THR A 16 1.10 -6.20 27.96
CA THR A 16 0.90 -5.57 26.65
C THR A 16 1.49 -6.42 25.52
N TRP A 17 2.67 -7.01 25.71
CA TRP A 17 3.27 -7.90 24.72
C TRP A 17 2.40 -9.14 24.43
N ILE A 18 1.85 -9.78 25.47
CA ILE A 18 0.90 -10.89 25.32
C ILE A 18 -0.37 -10.43 24.59
N ALA A 19 -0.94 -9.29 25.00
CA ALA A 19 -2.16 -8.74 24.38
C ALA A 19 -1.97 -8.44 22.88
N VAL A 20 -0.83 -7.85 22.49
CA VAL A 20 -0.49 -7.59 21.08
C VAL A 20 -0.32 -8.91 20.31
N THR A 21 0.20 -9.96 20.95
CA THR A 21 0.31 -11.28 20.33
C THR A 21 -1.08 -11.87 20.06
N ILE A 22 -1.96 -11.86 21.06
CA ILE A 22 -3.35 -12.34 20.90
C ILE A 22 -4.06 -11.54 19.80
N PHE A 23 -3.91 -10.21 19.79
CA PHE A 23 -4.47 -9.35 18.76
C PHE A 23 -3.98 -9.73 17.35
N ALA A 24 -2.67 -9.94 17.17
CA ALA A 24 -2.10 -10.34 15.88
C ALA A 24 -2.69 -11.67 15.39
N PHE A 25 -2.82 -12.66 16.28
CA PHE A 25 -3.47 -13.93 15.93
C PHE A 25 -4.94 -13.77 15.53
N ASN A 26 -5.69 -12.91 16.23
CA ASN A 26 -7.10 -12.67 15.91
C ASN A 26 -7.26 -11.95 14.55
N ILE A 27 -6.41 -10.98 14.24
CA ILE A 27 -6.45 -10.28 12.94
C ILE A 27 -6.14 -11.23 11.79
N GLU A 28 -5.08 -12.04 11.91
CA GLU A 28 -4.71 -13.01 10.87
C GLU A 28 -5.78 -14.10 10.72
N LEU A 29 -6.36 -14.57 11.84
CA LEU A 29 -7.48 -15.51 11.80
C LEU A 29 -8.70 -14.90 11.10
N LEU A 30 -9.05 -13.65 11.43
CA LEU A 30 -10.16 -12.95 10.80
C LEU A 30 -9.93 -12.81 9.30
N ALA A 31 -8.73 -12.40 8.89
CA ALA A 31 -8.33 -12.28 7.49
C ALA A 31 -8.38 -13.61 6.74
N ILE A 32 -8.15 -14.75 7.40
CA ILE A 32 -8.31 -16.08 6.78
C ILE A 32 -9.80 -16.48 6.67
N THR A 33 -10.59 -16.19 7.70
CA THR A 33 -12.00 -16.60 7.77
C THR A 33 -12.92 -15.77 6.88
N VAL A 34 -12.63 -14.48 6.72
CA VAL A 34 -13.45 -13.56 5.93
C VAL A 34 -12.74 -13.30 4.61
N PRO A 35 -13.30 -13.77 3.48
CA PRO A 35 -12.65 -13.64 2.18
C PRO A 35 -12.42 -12.18 1.79
N ASP A 36 -13.28 -11.27 2.20
CA ASP A 36 -13.17 -9.83 1.92
C ASP A 36 -11.99 -9.15 2.66
N LEU A 37 -11.56 -9.70 3.81
CA LEU A 37 -10.40 -9.17 4.54
C LEU A 37 -9.08 -9.81 4.08
N ASN A 38 -9.16 -10.88 3.30
CA ASN A 38 -7.99 -11.52 2.70
C ASN A 38 -7.56 -10.73 1.47
N ILE A 39 -6.80 -9.65 1.68
CA ILE A 39 -6.41 -8.69 0.64
C ILE A 39 -4.97 -8.84 0.15
N SER A 40 -4.16 -9.73 0.74
CA SER A 40 -2.76 -9.90 0.35
C SER A 40 -2.24 -11.33 0.35
N TRP A 41 -1.44 -11.67 -0.65
CA TRP A 41 -0.55 -12.83 -0.68
C TRP A 41 0.80 -12.47 -0.08
N HIS A 42 1.29 -13.26 0.88
CA HIS A 42 2.63 -13.08 1.42
C HIS A 42 3.68 -13.85 0.61
N ALA A 43 4.88 -13.27 0.50
CA ALA A 43 6.03 -13.97 -0.02
C ALA A 43 6.32 -15.22 0.82
N GLN A 44 6.68 -16.32 0.14
CA GLN A 44 6.90 -17.59 0.80
C GLN A 44 8.18 -17.54 1.65
N GLY A 45 8.02 -17.45 2.98
CA GLY A 45 9.13 -17.50 3.94
C GLY A 45 9.49 -18.91 4.40
N VAL A 46 10.60 -19.03 5.14
CA VAL A 46 11.16 -20.30 5.65
C VAL A 46 10.26 -20.99 6.69
N LEU A 47 9.57 -20.21 7.54
CA LEU A 47 8.63 -20.71 8.55
C LEU A 47 7.22 -20.19 8.27
N ARG A 48 6.30 -21.10 7.93
CA ARG A 48 4.93 -20.80 7.51
C ARG A 48 3.92 -21.51 8.41
N PHE A 49 2.86 -20.80 8.79
CA PHE A 49 1.71 -21.33 9.52
C PHE A 49 0.46 -21.33 8.62
N PHE A 50 -0.55 -22.14 8.99
CA PHE A 50 -1.84 -22.26 8.29
C PHE A 50 -1.71 -22.63 6.80
N GLY A 51 -1.06 -23.75 6.48
CA GLY A 51 -1.02 -24.29 5.12
C GLY A 51 -0.34 -23.37 4.11
N MET A 52 0.76 -22.73 4.50
CA MET A 52 1.56 -21.78 3.70
C MET A 52 0.95 -20.39 3.48
N ARG A 53 -0.13 -20.01 4.18
CA ARG A 53 -0.78 -18.70 3.98
C ARG A 53 -0.15 -17.55 4.76
N VAL A 54 0.29 -17.79 6.02
CA VAL A 54 0.80 -16.71 6.88
C VAL A 54 2.24 -17.00 7.29
N PRO A 55 3.19 -16.10 6.98
CA PRO A 55 4.57 -16.27 7.39
C PRO A 55 4.73 -15.95 8.89
N LEU A 56 5.61 -16.68 9.58
CA LEU A 56 5.84 -16.51 11.02
C LEU A 56 6.22 -15.08 11.41
N TYR A 57 6.94 -14.37 10.51
CA TYR A 57 7.33 -12.98 10.75
C TYR A 57 6.13 -12.03 10.81
N ALA A 58 4.99 -12.32 10.17
CA ALA A 58 3.80 -11.47 10.24
C ALA A 58 3.18 -11.52 11.65
N LEU A 59 3.07 -12.72 12.22
CA LEU A 59 2.49 -12.96 13.55
C LEU A 59 3.38 -12.44 14.69
N PHE A 60 4.66 -12.83 14.71
CA PHE A 60 5.56 -12.57 15.84
C PHE A 60 6.56 -11.43 15.60
N GLY A 61 6.71 -10.98 14.36
CA GLY A 61 7.66 -9.93 13.98
C GLY A 61 6.95 -8.60 13.74
N PHE A 62 6.13 -8.52 12.70
CA PHE A 62 5.53 -7.28 12.19
C PHE A 62 4.66 -6.58 13.25
N HIS A 63 3.59 -7.24 13.71
CA HIS A 63 2.65 -6.67 14.68
C HIS A 63 3.36 -6.30 16.00
N GLN A 64 4.27 -7.16 16.44
CA GLN A 64 5.11 -6.95 17.62
C GLN A 64 6.12 -5.82 17.45
N MET A 65 6.64 -5.60 16.24
CA MET A 65 7.60 -4.53 15.99
C MET A 65 6.91 -3.17 15.98
N PHE A 66 5.74 -3.06 15.39
CA PHE A 66 5.10 -1.76 15.20
C PHE A 66 4.18 -1.37 16.36
N ILE A 67 3.31 -2.26 16.82
CA ILE A 67 2.29 -1.94 17.84
C ILE A 67 2.92 -1.87 19.24
N TYR A 68 3.82 -2.79 19.59
CA TYR A 68 4.50 -2.73 20.88
C TYR A 68 5.46 -1.55 20.95
N THR A 69 6.19 -1.25 19.87
CA THR A 69 7.11 -0.10 19.86
C THR A 69 6.32 1.22 19.91
N SER A 70 5.19 1.34 19.21
CA SER A 70 4.32 2.53 19.32
C SER A 70 3.75 2.69 20.73
N TYR A 71 3.33 1.58 21.36
CA TYR A 71 2.93 1.58 22.76
C TYR A 71 4.03 2.07 23.69
N VAL A 72 5.25 1.56 23.53
CA VAL A 72 6.39 2.01 24.34
C VAL A 72 6.68 3.48 24.06
N LEU A 73 6.67 3.95 22.81
CA LEU A 73 6.93 5.35 22.45
C LEU A 73 5.91 6.33 23.06
N VAL A 74 4.63 5.96 23.13
CA VAL A 74 3.56 6.83 23.65
C VAL A 74 3.39 6.68 25.17
N SER A 75 3.50 5.45 25.70
CA SER A 75 3.28 5.16 27.12
C SER A 75 4.52 5.41 27.98
N SER A 76 5.72 5.36 27.39
CA SER A 76 6.93 5.68 28.15
C SER A 76 7.06 7.20 28.31
N ARG A 77 6.78 7.66 29.53
CA ARG A 77 7.33 8.90 30.11
C ARG A 77 8.88 8.91 30.18
N LEU A 78 9.55 7.87 29.66
CA LEU A 78 10.93 7.48 29.92
C LEU A 78 11.79 7.33 28.65
N LEU A 79 11.34 7.82 27.48
CA LEU A 79 12.21 7.92 26.31
C LEU A 79 12.77 9.34 26.20
N PHE A 80 13.86 9.54 26.93
CA PHE A 80 14.77 10.69 26.88
C PHE A 80 15.44 10.86 25.49
N MET A 81 15.26 9.91 24.55
CA MET A 81 15.98 9.86 23.28
C MET A 81 15.26 10.53 22.09
N VAL A 82 14.00 10.93 22.25
CA VAL A 82 13.33 11.85 21.32
C VAL A 82 12.84 12.99 22.19
N ASN A 83 13.30 14.21 21.91
CA ASN A 83 12.96 15.43 22.64
C ASN A 83 11.48 15.85 22.41
N PHE A 84 10.56 14.90 22.56
CA PHE A 84 9.14 15.04 22.29
C PHE A 84 8.38 14.45 23.49
N ARG A 85 8.19 15.30 24.49
CA ARG A 85 7.57 14.92 25.76
C ARG A 85 6.05 14.83 25.59
N MET A 86 5.56 13.76 24.95
CA MET A 86 4.11 13.48 24.91
C MET A 86 3.62 13.02 26.28
N ARG A 87 3.41 13.98 27.19
CA ARG A 87 2.66 13.76 28.44
C ARG A 87 1.17 13.71 28.12
N LEU A 88 0.76 12.72 27.34
CA LEU A 88 -0.66 12.54 27.03
C LEU A 88 -1.41 12.07 28.28
N PRO A 89 -2.62 12.59 28.53
CA PRO A 89 -3.49 12.06 29.58
C PRO A 89 -3.91 10.63 29.23
N TRP A 90 -4.25 9.84 30.26
CA TRP A 90 -4.53 8.40 30.14
C TRP A 90 -5.61 8.04 29.09
N TRP A 91 -6.60 8.92 28.88
CA TRP A 91 -7.65 8.74 27.88
C TRP A 91 -7.15 8.95 26.44
N ALA A 92 -6.09 9.74 26.25
CA ALA A 92 -5.49 10.02 24.95
C ALA A 92 -4.41 9.00 24.57
N GLU A 93 -3.89 8.22 25.54
CA GLU A 93 -2.84 7.22 25.29
C GLU A 93 -3.26 6.22 24.21
N GLY A 94 -4.50 5.72 24.24
CA GLY A 94 -5.02 4.76 23.26
C GLY A 94 -4.97 5.27 21.81
N PRO A 95 -5.67 6.38 21.49
CA PRO A 95 -5.62 6.99 20.15
C PRO A 95 -4.20 7.34 19.70
N GLY A 96 -3.35 7.84 20.61
CA GLY A 96 -1.96 8.16 20.31
C GLY A 96 -1.14 6.94 19.88
N VAL A 97 -1.34 5.79 20.55
CA VAL A 97 -0.70 4.52 20.20
C VAL A 97 -1.17 4.00 18.84
N GLY A 98 -2.47 4.13 18.55
CA GLY A 98 -3.03 3.75 17.26
C GLY A 98 -2.47 4.58 16.11
N LEU A 99 -2.47 5.91 16.26
CA LEU A 99 -1.99 6.83 15.22
C LEU A 99 -0.49 6.65 14.96
N SER A 100 0.32 6.53 16.02
CA SER A 100 1.75 6.26 15.87
C SER A 100 2.04 4.88 15.28
N ALA A 101 1.25 3.85 15.60
CA ALA A 101 1.35 2.55 14.95
C ALA A 101 1.07 2.66 13.44
N MET A 102 0.02 3.38 13.04
CA MET A 102 -0.33 3.57 11.63
C MET A 102 0.77 4.33 10.87
N MET A 103 1.30 5.41 11.45
CA MET A 103 2.39 6.16 10.85
C MET A 103 3.64 5.32 10.61
N LEU A 104 3.96 4.38 11.52
CA LEU A 104 5.09 3.46 11.35
C LEU A 104 4.78 2.32 10.37
N GLN A 105 3.52 1.87 10.29
CA GLN A 105 3.09 0.80 9.39
C GLN A 105 3.00 1.25 7.94
N LEU A 106 2.55 2.47 7.65
CA LEU A 106 2.41 2.99 6.28
C LEU A 106 3.68 2.86 5.42
N PRO A 107 4.87 3.35 5.82
CA PRO A 107 6.07 3.21 5.00
C PRO A 107 6.47 1.75 4.79
N PHE A 108 6.29 0.90 5.80
CA PHE A 108 6.50 -0.53 5.65
C PHE A 108 5.51 -1.14 4.66
N ARG A 109 4.23 -0.75 4.72
CA ARG A 109 3.19 -1.22 3.78
C ARG A 109 3.49 -0.84 2.33
N ILE A 110 4.05 0.35 2.10
CA ILE A 110 4.48 0.78 0.76
C ILE A 110 5.74 0.01 0.33
N LEU A 111 6.77 -0.01 1.17
CA LEU A 111 8.06 -0.64 0.85
C LEU A 111 7.94 -2.14 0.61
N GLY A 112 7.13 -2.85 1.40
CA GLY A 112 7.00 -4.29 1.21
C GLY A 112 6.21 -4.69 -0.04
N THR A 113 5.31 -3.83 -0.54
CA THR A 113 4.73 -4.05 -1.89
C THR A 113 5.78 -3.86 -2.99
N LYS A 114 6.66 -2.85 -2.84
CA LYS A 114 7.75 -2.59 -3.78
C LYS A 114 8.83 -3.69 -3.76
N MET A 115 9.12 -4.23 -2.59
CA MET A 115 10.11 -5.30 -2.39
C MET A 115 9.50 -6.71 -2.48
N LEU A 116 8.24 -6.82 -2.93
CA LEU A 116 7.51 -8.08 -3.12
C LEU A 116 7.45 -8.98 -1.87
N TRP A 117 7.43 -8.40 -0.67
CA TRP A 117 7.21 -9.13 0.59
C TRP A 117 5.76 -9.61 0.74
N TRP A 118 4.85 -8.87 0.14
CA TRP A 118 3.48 -9.30 -0.13
C TRP A 118 2.99 -8.61 -1.39
N THR A 119 2.04 -9.24 -2.06
CA THR A 119 1.29 -8.68 -3.18
C THR A 119 -0.17 -8.62 -2.79
N TRP A 120 -0.92 -7.67 -3.35
CA TRP A 120 -2.35 -7.62 -3.13
C TRP A 120 -3.06 -8.68 -4.00
N HIS A 121 -4.29 -9.08 -3.65
CA HIS A 121 -5.09 -9.93 -4.52
C HIS A 121 -5.54 -9.13 -5.76
N ASP A 122 -5.30 -9.70 -6.94
CA ASP A 122 -5.75 -9.12 -8.22
C ASP A 122 -7.29 -9.20 -8.38
N THR A 123 -7.98 -9.94 -7.50
CA THR A 123 -9.44 -10.09 -7.50
C THR A 123 -10.17 -8.99 -6.74
N ASP A 124 -9.46 -8.13 -6.02
CA ASP A 124 -10.08 -7.03 -5.28
C ASP A 124 -10.59 -5.94 -6.26
N PRO A 125 -11.86 -5.51 -6.17
CA PRO A 125 -12.41 -4.50 -7.06
C PRO A 125 -11.64 -3.18 -7.02
N THR A 126 -11.03 -2.82 -5.88
CA THR A 126 -10.24 -1.59 -5.72
C THR A 126 -8.90 -1.63 -6.46
N ILE A 127 -8.44 -2.82 -6.84
CA ILE A 127 -7.17 -3.02 -7.57
C ILE A 127 -7.43 -3.29 -9.04
N LYS A 128 -8.55 -3.97 -9.35
CA LYS A 128 -9.00 -4.22 -10.72
C LYS A 128 -9.27 -2.92 -11.48
N GLU A 129 -9.87 -1.95 -10.79
CA GLU A 129 -10.12 -0.61 -11.33
C GLU A 129 -9.16 0.39 -10.65
N ARG A 130 -8.15 0.85 -11.39
CA ARG A 130 -7.22 1.86 -10.87
C ARG A 130 -7.75 3.24 -11.22
N LEU A 131 -8.35 3.89 -10.24
CA LEU A 131 -8.77 5.29 -10.33
C LEU A 131 -7.63 6.19 -9.84
N GLY A 132 -7.05 7.00 -10.73
CA GLY A 132 -5.90 7.81 -10.38
C GLY A 132 -5.63 8.98 -11.32
N LEU A 133 -4.62 9.76 -10.95
CA LEU A 133 -4.06 10.79 -11.82
C LEU A 133 -3.18 10.10 -12.86
N HIS A 134 -3.61 10.15 -14.12
CA HIS A 134 -2.90 9.56 -15.25
C HIS A 134 -2.50 10.64 -16.24
N GLN A 135 -1.82 10.25 -17.32
CA GLN A 135 -1.58 11.16 -18.42
C GLN A 135 -2.94 11.65 -18.96
N PRO A 136 -3.16 12.98 -19.10
CA PRO A 136 -4.45 13.50 -19.48
C PRO A 136 -4.91 12.96 -20.84
N ILE A 137 -6.17 12.55 -20.94
CA ILE A 137 -6.78 12.20 -22.23
C ILE A 137 -7.19 13.50 -22.92
N GLY A 138 -6.75 13.72 -24.15
CA GLY A 138 -6.92 14.97 -24.90
C GLY A 138 -6.79 14.78 -26.40
N LYS A 139 -6.38 15.82 -27.13
CA LYS A 139 -6.19 15.74 -28.58
C LYS A 139 -5.02 14.82 -28.92
N CYS A 140 -5.28 13.82 -29.76
CA CYS A 140 -4.24 12.91 -30.24
C CYS A 140 -3.19 13.66 -31.09
N ARG A 141 -1.91 13.22 -31.01
CA ARG A 141 -0.75 13.74 -31.77
C ARG A 141 -0.24 15.14 -31.38
N GLU A 142 -0.66 15.69 -30.24
CA GLU A 142 -0.01 16.89 -29.69
C GLU A 142 1.29 16.46 -28.99
N MET A 143 2.45 16.94 -29.46
CA MET A 143 3.77 16.58 -28.92
C MET A 143 4.26 17.66 -27.94
N GLU A 144 4.87 17.24 -26.84
CA GLU A 144 5.56 18.08 -25.87
C GLU A 144 7.06 17.76 -25.86
N SER A 145 7.89 18.79 -25.72
CA SER A 145 9.34 18.65 -25.58
C SER A 145 9.72 18.54 -24.10
N ILE A 146 10.25 17.40 -23.70
CA ILE A 146 10.75 17.14 -22.34
C ILE A 146 12.26 17.36 -22.34
N HIS A 147 12.71 18.30 -21.51
CA HIS A 147 14.13 18.52 -21.27
C HIS A 147 14.62 17.52 -20.23
N THR A 148 15.51 16.61 -20.62
CA THR A 148 16.17 15.74 -19.65
C THR A 148 17.28 16.47 -18.91
N PRO A 149 17.64 16.04 -17.68
CA PRO A 149 18.78 16.58 -16.94
C PRO A 149 20.11 16.49 -17.69
N ALA A 150 20.22 15.60 -18.69
CA ALA A 150 21.38 15.42 -19.56
C ALA A 150 21.40 16.36 -20.78
N GLY A 151 20.45 17.31 -20.89
CA GLY A 151 20.40 18.31 -21.96
C GLY A 151 19.83 17.81 -23.28
N SER A 152 19.44 16.54 -23.40
CA SER A 152 18.74 16.04 -24.59
C SER A 152 17.25 16.39 -24.54
N VAL A 153 16.71 16.82 -25.68
CA VAL A 153 15.29 17.10 -25.87
C VAL A 153 14.62 15.82 -26.38
N LEU A 154 13.72 15.26 -25.59
CA LEU A 154 12.88 14.13 -25.99
C LEU A 154 11.49 14.65 -26.34
N HIS A 155 10.93 14.19 -27.45
CA HIS A 155 9.56 14.50 -27.83
C HIS A 155 8.66 13.35 -27.38
N ARG A 156 7.61 13.67 -26.61
CA ARG A 156 6.58 12.70 -26.17
C ARG A 156 5.20 13.26 -26.50
N GLU A 157 4.23 12.40 -26.76
CA GLU A 157 2.82 12.83 -26.83
C GLU A 157 2.39 13.43 -25.48
N LYS A 158 1.76 14.60 -25.53
CA LYS A 158 1.27 15.34 -24.36
C LYS A 158 0.01 14.70 -23.78
N TYR A 159 -0.90 14.26 -24.65
CA TYR A 159 -2.15 13.64 -24.27
C TYR A 159 -2.21 12.16 -24.66
N LEU A 160 -2.85 11.36 -23.83
CA LEU A 160 -3.11 9.96 -24.13
C LEU A 160 -4.25 9.86 -25.16
N CYS A 161 -3.99 9.20 -26.29
CA CYS A 161 -4.99 8.99 -27.33
C CYS A 161 -5.86 7.76 -27.02
N ALA A 162 -7.03 7.96 -26.41
CA ALA A 162 -7.91 6.87 -26.00
C ALA A 162 -8.45 5.98 -27.15
N THR A 163 -8.44 6.49 -28.40
CA THR A 163 -8.93 5.75 -29.59
C THR A 163 -7.84 4.92 -30.29
N LYS A 164 -6.56 5.21 -30.04
CA LYS A 164 -5.41 4.53 -30.65
C LYS A 164 -4.39 4.18 -29.57
N TYR A 165 -4.84 3.39 -28.61
CA TYR A 165 -4.02 2.92 -27.50
C TYR A 165 -3.74 1.42 -27.68
N ASP A 166 -2.46 1.06 -27.80
CA ASP A 166 -2.00 -0.31 -28.09
C ASP A 166 -1.08 -0.81 -26.97
N GLU A 167 -1.44 -0.52 -25.72
CA GLU A 167 -0.74 -1.09 -24.57
C GLU A 167 -1.40 -2.42 -24.18
N ALA A 168 -0.64 -3.50 -24.23
CA ALA A 168 -1.15 -4.85 -23.94
C ALA A 168 -1.49 -5.07 -22.45
N TYR A 169 -1.12 -4.14 -21.57
CA TYR A 169 -1.16 -4.29 -20.11
C TYR A 169 -2.34 -3.58 -19.43
N PHE A 170 -2.92 -2.58 -20.09
CA PHE A 170 -3.99 -1.77 -19.55
C PHE A 170 -4.98 -1.38 -20.65
N ASP A 171 -6.26 -1.39 -20.33
CA ASP A 171 -7.34 -1.03 -21.23
C ASP A 171 -8.50 -0.39 -20.44
N PHE A 172 -9.61 -0.11 -21.12
CA PHE A 172 -10.77 0.51 -20.49
C PHE A 172 -11.99 -0.41 -20.41
N HIS A 173 -11.81 -1.74 -20.40
CA HIS A 173 -12.92 -2.71 -20.43
C HIS A 173 -13.84 -2.65 -19.19
N CYS A 174 -13.34 -2.17 -18.06
CA CYS A 174 -14.08 -1.99 -16.82
C CYS A 174 -15.00 -0.76 -16.82
N VAL A 175 -14.84 0.17 -17.78
CA VAL A 175 -15.67 1.37 -17.86
C VAL A 175 -16.94 1.06 -18.68
N PRO A 176 -18.14 1.35 -18.17
CA PRO A 176 -19.36 1.23 -18.97
C PRO A 176 -19.29 2.23 -20.13
N ASN A 177 -19.22 1.71 -21.36
CA ASN A 177 -18.96 2.39 -22.65
C ASN A 177 -17.49 2.46 -23.12
N GLY A 178 -16.57 1.77 -22.44
CA GLY A 178 -15.16 1.67 -22.84
C GLY A 178 -14.40 2.96 -22.57
N ILE A 179 -14.60 4.01 -23.36
CA ILE A 179 -13.79 5.23 -23.23
C ILE A 179 -14.42 6.19 -22.21
N PRO A 180 -13.66 6.71 -21.21
CA PRO A 180 -14.16 7.72 -20.30
C PRO A 180 -14.55 8.99 -21.07
N LYS A 181 -15.76 9.50 -20.80
CA LYS A 181 -16.29 10.67 -21.51
C LYS A 181 -15.54 11.93 -21.05
N GLN A 182 -14.94 12.63 -22.01
CA GLN A 182 -14.42 13.98 -21.78
C GLN A 182 -15.58 14.96 -21.57
N GLN A 183 -15.38 15.89 -20.65
CA GLN A 183 -16.33 16.95 -20.36
C GLN A 183 -16.16 18.09 -21.37
N ASP A 184 -17.26 18.51 -21.99
CA ASP A 184 -17.29 19.69 -22.85
C ASP A 184 -17.55 20.96 -22.01
N ASP A 185 -16.76 22.00 -22.25
CA ASP A 185 -16.86 23.30 -21.55
C ASP A 185 -18.01 24.19 -22.09
N GLY A 186 -19.03 23.59 -22.72
CA GLY A 186 -20.12 24.31 -23.41
C GLY A 186 -19.70 25.09 -24.68
N SER A 187 -18.40 25.20 -24.96
CA SER A 187 -17.79 25.87 -26.12
C SER A 187 -17.49 24.91 -27.30
N GLY A 188 -17.82 23.62 -27.14
CA GLY A 188 -17.43 22.56 -28.09
C GLY A 188 -15.94 22.19 -28.04
N VAL A 189 -15.23 22.65 -27.01
CA VAL A 189 -13.85 22.28 -26.70
C VAL A 189 -13.85 21.24 -25.59
N LEU A 190 -13.35 20.05 -25.90
CA LEU A 190 -13.18 18.94 -24.96
C LEU A 190 -12.05 19.27 -23.98
N LEU A 191 -12.34 19.25 -22.68
CA LEU A 191 -11.35 19.46 -21.63
C LEU A 191 -10.48 18.20 -21.46
N PRO A 192 -9.17 18.36 -21.16
CA PRO A 192 -8.31 17.22 -20.88
C PRO A 192 -8.74 16.53 -19.59
N LEU A 193 -8.97 15.22 -19.65
CA LEU A 193 -9.38 14.43 -18.49
C LEU A 193 -8.15 13.85 -17.79
N GLU A 194 -7.81 14.38 -16.62
CA GLU A 194 -6.64 13.96 -15.83
C GLU A 194 -6.92 12.79 -14.89
N PHE A 195 -8.17 12.64 -14.46
CA PHE A 195 -8.60 11.67 -13.46
C PHE A 195 -9.61 10.71 -14.07
N TYR A 196 -9.19 9.49 -14.35
CA TYR A 196 -10.03 8.47 -14.98
C TYR A 196 -9.65 7.06 -14.52
N PRO A 197 -10.59 6.11 -14.52
CA PRO A 197 -10.30 4.71 -14.23
C PRO A 197 -9.59 4.05 -15.41
N ILE A 198 -8.56 3.26 -15.11
CA ILE A 198 -7.90 2.35 -16.05
C ILE A 198 -8.00 0.93 -15.50
N CYS A 199 -8.18 -0.03 -16.39
CA CYS A 199 -8.34 -1.44 -16.07
C CYS A 199 -7.04 -2.17 -16.40
N GLY A 200 -6.60 -3.07 -15.52
CA GLY A 200 -5.49 -3.97 -15.81
C GLY A 200 -5.97 -5.17 -16.63
N THR A 201 -5.21 -5.57 -17.64
CA THR A 201 -5.43 -6.82 -18.37
C THR A 201 -4.59 -7.95 -17.76
N ASP A 202 -5.04 -9.20 -17.91
CA ASP A 202 -4.30 -10.35 -17.40
C ASP A 202 -3.01 -10.58 -18.22
N PHE A 203 -1.88 -10.75 -17.53
CA PHE A 203 -0.60 -10.95 -18.20
C PHE A 203 -0.52 -12.34 -18.85
N LYS A 204 -0.20 -12.40 -20.14
CA LYS A 204 0.06 -13.67 -20.85
C LYS A 204 1.31 -14.40 -20.33
N ASN A 205 2.34 -13.66 -19.92
CA ASN A 205 3.59 -14.21 -19.40
C ASN A 205 3.95 -13.56 -18.05
N ARG A 206 3.58 -14.21 -16.94
CA ARG A 206 3.82 -13.68 -15.58
C ARG A 206 5.31 -13.56 -15.22
N ALA A 207 6.21 -14.24 -15.95
CA ALA A 207 7.65 -14.20 -15.71
C ALA A 207 8.31 -12.89 -16.15
N GLU A 208 7.83 -12.24 -17.22
CA GLU A 208 8.38 -10.97 -17.72
C GLU A 208 8.20 -9.82 -16.71
N TYR A 209 7.12 -9.83 -15.94
CA TYR A 209 6.85 -8.85 -14.89
C TYR A 209 7.92 -8.83 -13.81
N ILE A 210 8.43 -10.00 -13.42
CA ILE A 210 9.49 -10.12 -12.41
C ILE A 210 10.77 -9.44 -12.90
N THR A 211 11.06 -9.49 -14.20
CA THR A 211 12.28 -8.92 -14.78
C THR A 211 12.20 -7.43 -15.08
N VAL A 212 11.02 -6.87 -15.34
CA VAL A 212 10.85 -5.44 -15.68
C VAL A 212 10.80 -4.57 -14.42
N ILE A 213 10.41 -5.13 -13.27
CA ILE A 213 10.28 -4.40 -12.01
C ILE A 213 11.54 -4.50 -11.12
N TRP A 214 12.48 -5.37 -11.49
CA TRP A 214 13.75 -5.54 -10.78
C TRP A 214 14.86 -4.67 -11.37
#